data_AF-A0A1D3UGP3-F1
#
_entry.id   AF-A0A1D3UGP3-F1
#
_cell.length_a   1.000
_cell.length_b   1.000
_cell.length_c   1.000
_cell.angle_alpha   90.00
_cell.angle_beta   90.00
_cell.angle_gamma   90.00
#
_symmetry.space_group_name_H-M   'P 1'
#
loop_
_entity.id
_entity.type
_entity.pdbx_description
1 polymer ?
#
loop_
_entity_poly.entity_id
_entity_poly.type
_entity_poly.pdbx_seq_one_letter_code
_entity_poly.pdbx_strand_id
1 'polypeptide(L)'
;MPAAKFQIERKCELCGETFLAKTITSRYCSIQCSRSAYSQKKREEKLEELRREKAAKVSKDQPYLSISDAIALYDVCRDTLYRLVRSKALRSYNLGKRMTRICREDLERNFNLRPVDEQKPRTRNEAKLYNLDPEYCYTIGEITAKFGVTEGTVYKHIRKFSIPIRQIGNYVYAPKSEIDQLYK
;
A
#
# COMPACT_ATOMS: atom_id res chain seq x y z
N MET A 1 23.29 -17.59 11.07
CA MET A 1 21.90 -17.93 10.68
C MET A 1 21.97 -18.96 9.55
N PRO A 2 21.36 -20.14 9.68
CA PRO A 2 21.38 -21.15 8.63
C PRO A 2 20.68 -20.60 7.37
N ALA A 3 21.34 -20.72 6.22
CA ALA A 3 20.80 -20.27 4.95
C ALA A 3 19.61 -21.17 4.54
N ALA A 4 18.49 -20.55 4.19
CA ALA A 4 17.39 -21.24 3.54
C ALA A 4 17.88 -21.86 2.22
N LYS A 5 17.57 -23.13 1.97
CA LYS A 5 17.97 -23.86 0.75
C LYS A 5 17.06 -23.58 -0.46
N PHE A 6 15.99 -22.82 -0.27
CA PHE A 6 15.09 -22.44 -1.35
C PHE A 6 15.55 -21.14 -2.04
N GLN A 7 15.43 -21.10 -3.36
CA GLN A 7 15.76 -19.95 -4.20
C GLN A 7 14.44 -19.36 -4.73
N ILE A 8 14.14 -18.11 -4.38
CA ILE A 8 12.92 -17.42 -4.82
C ILE A 8 13.35 -16.17 -5.58
N GLU A 9 12.86 -15.99 -6.80
CA GLU A 9 13.16 -14.83 -7.65
C GLU A 9 12.12 -13.73 -7.46
N ARG A 10 12.55 -12.52 -7.11
CA ARG A 10 11.63 -11.38 -6.89
C ARG A 10 12.14 -10.09 -7.50
N LYS A 11 11.22 -9.17 -7.79
CA LYS A 11 11.54 -7.80 -8.19
C LYS A 11 11.69 -6.92 -6.95
N CYS A 12 12.74 -6.12 -6.91
CA CYS A 12 12.98 -5.14 -5.86
C CYS A 12 11.95 -4.01 -5.93
N GLU A 13 11.28 -3.70 -4.82
CA GLU A 13 10.29 -2.61 -4.75
C GLU A 13 10.89 -1.21 -5.00
N LEU A 14 12.22 -1.06 -4.88
CA LEU A 14 12.90 0.22 -5.05
C LEU A 14 13.52 0.41 -6.45
N CYS A 15 14.35 -0.54 -6.90
CA CYS A 15 15.07 -0.43 -8.18
C CYS A 15 14.41 -1.21 -9.33
N GLY A 16 13.44 -2.07 -9.04
CA GLY A 16 12.75 -2.89 -10.05
C GLY A 16 13.55 -4.10 -10.56
N GLU A 17 14.82 -4.25 -10.19
CA GLU A 17 15.68 -5.37 -10.60
C GLU A 17 15.24 -6.69 -9.96
N THR A 18 15.43 -7.79 -10.69
CA THR A 18 15.20 -9.16 -10.22
C THR A 18 16.35 -9.63 -9.34
N PHE A 19 16.05 -10.23 -8.19
CA PHE A 19 17.04 -10.75 -7.25
C PHE A 19 16.59 -12.06 -6.60
N LEU A 20 17.57 -12.84 -6.15
CA LEU A 20 17.34 -14.07 -5.39
C LEU A 20 17.10 -13.74 -3.91
N ALA A 21 15.86 -13.92 -3.47
CA ALA A 21 15.44 -13.66 -2.11
C ALA A 21 15.95 -14.74 -1.15
N LYS A 22 16.67 -14.31 -0.12
CA LYS A 22 17.17 -15.20 0.97
C LYS A 22 16.05 -15.66 1.93
N THR A 23 14.95 -14.91 1.97
CA THR A 23 13.80 -15.15 2.84
C THR A 23 12.52 -14.79 2.08
N ILE A 24 11.41 -15.49 2.35
CA ILE A 24 10.08 -15.23 1.74
C ILE A 24 9.53 -13.84 2.06
N THR A 25 10.11 -13.11 3.00
CA THR A 25 9.72 -11.70 3.28
C THR A 25 10.69 -10.68 2.74
N SER A 26 11.73 -11.08 2.00
CA SER A 26 12.64 -10.10 1.39
C SER A 26 11.90 -9.32 0.30
N ARG A 27 11.94 -7.98 0.41
CA ARG A 27 11.33 -7.03 -0.53
C ARG A 27 12.35 -6.30 -1.41
N TYR A 28 13.60 -6.26 -0.94
CA TYR A 28 14.68 -5.49 -1.58
C TYR A 28 15.86 -6.39 -1.91
N CYS A 29 16.58 -6.05 -2.98
CA CYS A 29 17.75 -6.80 -3.45
C CYS A 29 18.97 -6.63 -2.52
N SER A 30 19.10 -5.49 -1.84
CA SER A 30 20.27 -5.15 -1.03
C SER A 30 19.92 -4.32 0.20
N ILE A 31 20.87 -4.26 1.16
CA ILE A 31 20.77 -3.39 2.35
C ILE A 31 20.67 -1.92 1.93
N GLN A 32 21.34 -1.51 0.85
CA GLN A 32 21.26 -0.15 0.32
C GLN A 32 19.85 0.19 -0.15
N CYS A 33 19.21 -0.70 -0.92
CA CYS A 33 17.81 -0.51 -1.34
C CYS A 33 16.87 -0.47 -0.13
N SER A 34 17.06 -1.35 0.84
CA SER A 34 16.26 -1.34 2.07
C SER A 34 16.40 -0.04 2.86
N ARG A 35 17.62 0.50 3.00
CA ARG A 35 17.88 1.77 3.70
C ARG A 35 17.31 2.97 2.94
N SER A 36 17.44 2.96 1.61
CA SER A 36 16.88 4.02 0.76
C SER A 36 15.36 4.04 0.84
N ALA A 37 14.69 2.89 0.75
CA ALA A 37 13.25 2.79 0.92
C ALA A 37 12.78 3.26 2.30
N TYR A 38 13.50 2.88 3.37
CA TYR A 38 13.23 3.38 4.72
C TYR A 38 13.37 4.90 4.81
N SER A 39 14.43 5.47 4.22
CA SER A 39 14.67 6.91 4.18
C SER A 39 13.60 7.67 3.37
N GLN A 40 13.16 7.12 2.23
CA GLN A 40 12.08 7.70 1.43
C GLN A 40 10.78 7.74 2.23
N LYS A 41 10.39 6.61 2.84
CA LYS A 41 9.20 6.52 3.70
C LYS A 41 9.25 7.53 4.86
N LYS A 42 10.40 7.68 5.52
CA LYS A 42 10.54 8.64 6.64
C LYS A 42 10.46 10.10 6.17
N ARG A 43 10.97 10.40 4.96
CA ARG A 43 10.84 11.73 4.35
C ARG A 43 9.40 12.05 3.99
N GLU A 44 8.67 11.10 3.44
CA GLU A 44 7.24 11.23 3.11
C GLU A 44 6.40 11.44 4.38
N GLU A 45 6.61 10.62 5.40
CA GLU A 45 5.92 10.75 6.69
C GLU A 45 6.13 12.13 7.31
N LYS A 46 7.38 12.64 7.30
CA LYS A 46 7.69 13.99 7.79
C LYS A 46 7.03 15.08 6.95
N LEU A 47 6.94 14.90 5.63
CA LEU A 47 6.26 15.85 4.75
C LEU A 47 4.75 15.88 5.03
N GLU A 48 4.13 14.72 5.25
CA GLU A 48 2.74 14.61 5.66
C GLU A 48 2.48 15.25 7.02
N GLU A 49 3.35 15.02 8.00
CA GLU A 49 3.27 15.62 9.33
C GLU A 49 3.29 17.15 9.24
N LEU A 50 4.25 17.73 8.51
CA LEU A 50 4.31 19.16 8.25
C LEU A 50 3.08 19.71 7.53
N ARG A 51 2.45 18.91 6.64
CA ARG A 51 1.18 19.30 6.00
C ARG A 51 0.03 19.30 7.00
N ARG A 52 -0.07 18.27 7.86
CA ARG A 52 -1.10 18.18 8.91
C ARG A 52 -0.99 19.32 9.91
N GLU A 53 0.23 19.65 10.35
CA GLU A 53 0.49 20.78 11.23
C GLU A 53 0.05 22.12 10.59
N LYS A 54 0.38 22.32 9.32
CA LYS A 54 -0.08 23.49 8.57
C LYS A 54 -1.61 23.53 8.47
N ALA A 55 -2.25 22.41 8.14
CA ALA A 55 -3.70 22.31 8.05
C ALA A 55 -4.38 22.61 9.41
N ALA A 56 -3.81 22.12 10.51
CA ALA A 56 -4.32 22.38 11.86
C ALA A 56 -4.24 23.86 12.27
N LYS A 57 -3.27 24.61 11.74
CA LYS A 57 -3.11 26.04 12.01
C LYS A 57 -4.09 26.93 11.21
N VAL A 58 -4.69 26.41 10.13
CA VAL A 58 -5.62 27.19 9.31
C VAL A 58 -6.95 27.34 10.04
N SER A 59 -7.39 28.59 10.24
CA SER A 59 -8.70 28.88 10.83
C SER A 59 -9.83 28.37 9.93
N LYS A 60 -10.82 27.70 10.52
CA LYS A 60 -11.95 27.11 9.80
C LYS A 60 -12.94 28.17 9.27
N ASP A 61 -12.97 29.34 9.88
CA ASP A 61 -14.00 30.35 9.61
C ASP A 61 -13.60 31.31 8.49
N GLN A 62 -12.40 31.15 7.90
CA GLN A 62 -11.96 32.01 6.80
C GLN A 62 -12.69 31.66 5.49
N PRO A 63 -13.45 32.60 4.88
CA PRO A 63 -14.18 32.34 3.64
C PRO A 63 -13.25 32.23 2.42
N TYR A 64 -12.06 32.81 2.52
CA TYR A 64 -11.05 32.78 1.48
C TYR A 64 -9.74 32.19 1.99
N LEU A 65 -9.21 31.24 1.23
CA LEU A 65 -8.00 30.49 1.57
C LEU A 65 -6.85 30.91 0.68
N SER A 66 -5.63 30.89 1.21
CA SER A 66 -4.44 30.96 0.36
C SER A 66 -4.27 29.67 -0.44
N ILE A 67 -3.54 29.73 -1.55
CA ILE A 67 -3.22 28.52 -2.32
C ILE A 67 -2.48 27.49 -1.44
N SER A 68 -1.57 27.93 -0.56
CA SER A 68 -0.87 27.03 0.36
C SER A 68 -1.82 26.35 1.35
N ASP A 69 -2.82 27.08 1.86
CA ASP A 69 -3.79 26.53 2.81
C ASP A 69 -4.76 25.59 2.11
N ALA A 70 -5.18 25.92 0.89
CA ALA A 70 -6.01 25.04 0.06
C ALA A 70 -5.29 23.72 -0.26
N ILE A 71 -3.98 23.77 -0.55
CA ILE A 71 -3.15 22.55 -0.73
C ILE A 71 -3.12 21.73 0.56
N ALA A 72 -2.94 22.38 1.72
CA ALA A 72 -2.85 21.68 3.00
C ALA A 72 -4.18 21.06 3.45
N LEU A 73 -5.32 21.71 3.16
CA LEU A 73 -6.64 21.25 3.59
C LEU A 73 -7.28 20.22 2.66
N TYR A 74 -7.15 20.41 1.34
CA TYR A 74 -7.88 19.61 0.34
C TYR A 74 -6.98 18.62 -0.43
N ASP A 75 -5.67 18.59 -0.14
CA ASP A 75 -4.65 17.77 -0.84
C ASP A 75 -4.70 17.89 -2.37
N VAL A 76 -4.95 19.12 -2.85
CA VAL A 76 -5.02 19.43 -4.28
C VAL A 76 -3.68 19.95 -4.77
N CYS A 77 -3.20 19.48 -5.91
CA CYS A 77 -2.00 20.03 -6.54
C CYS A 77 -2.14 21.53 -6.86
N ARG A 78 -1.06 22.28 -6.64
CA ARG A 78 -0.98 23.72 -6.94
C ARG A 78 -1.41 24.04 -8.38
N ASP A 79 -0.98 23.22 -9.34
CA ASP A 79 -1.28 23.46 -10.77
C ASP A 79 -2.76 23.23 -11.08
N THR A 80 -3.41 22.30 -10.40
CA THR A 80 -4.86 22.08 -10.51
C THR A 80 -5.63 23.29 -10.01
N LEU A 81 -5.23 23.87 -8.88
CA LEU A 81 -5.84 25.09 -8.35
C LEU A 81 -5.67 26.27 -9.33
N TYR A 82 -4.46 26.48 -9.85
CA TYR A 82 -4.24 27.53 -10.86
C TYR A 82 -5.01 27.28 -12.16
N ARG A 83 -5.12 26.03 -12.61
CA ARG A 83 -5.91 25.65 -13.79
C ARG A 83 -7.38 26.00 -13.59
N LEU A 84 -7.95 25.68 -12.43
CA LEU A 84 -9.35 25.99 -12.10
C LEU A 84 -9.61 27.48 -11.94
N VAL A 85 -8.64 28.24 -11.43
CA VAL A 85 -8.69 29.70 -11.39
C VAL A 85 -8.69 30.27 -12.82
N ARG A 86 -7.81 29.77 -13.71
CA ARG A 86 -7.75 30.21 -15.11
C ARG A 86 -9.01 29.85 -15.89
N SER A 87 -9.62 28.69 -15.63
CA SER A 87 -10.88 28.27 -16.24
C SER A 87 -12.12 28.93 -15.62
N LYS A 88 -11.94 29.86 -14.66
CA LYS A 88 -13.01 30.55 -13.93
C LYS A 88 -13.98 29.61 -13.18
N ALA A 89 -13.54 28.39 -12.87
CA ALA A 89 -14.34 27.44 -12.08
C ALA A 89 -14.29 27.73 -10.58
N LEU A 90 -13.28 28.49 -10.12
CA LEU A 90 -13.12 28.94 -8.74
C LEU A 90 -13.13 30.47 -8.69
N ARG A 91 -14.00 31.06 -7.87
CA ARG A 91 -13.92 32.49 -7.54
C ARG A 91 -12.64 32.73 -6.76
N SER A 92 -11.84 33.66 -7.24
CA SER A 92 -10.59 34.05 -6.60
C SER A 92 -10.33 35.53 -6.78
N TYR A 93 -9.60 36.12 -5.84
CA TYR A 93 -9.04 37.46 -5.97
C TYR A 93 -7.55 37.41 -5.73
N ASN A 94 -6.82 38.36 -6.32
CA ASN A 94 -5.39 38.44 -6.16
C ASN A 94 -5.03 39.72 -5.40
N LEU A 95 -4.39 39.57 -4.24
CA LEU A 95 -3.91 40.69 -3.42
C LEU A 95 -2.55 41.24 -3.88
N GLY A 96 -1.89 40.59 -4.86
CA GLY A 96 -0.58 41.03 -5.35
C GLY A 96 0.22 39.96 -6.08
N LYS A 97 1.55 40.00 -5.97
CA LYS A 97 2.39 38.97 -6.58
C LYS A 97 2.31 37.69 -5.75
N ARG A 98 1.82 36.59 -6.35
CA ARG A 98 1.70 35.26 -5.72
C ARG A 98 0.77 35.22 -4.49
N MET A 99 -0.17 36.16 -4.36
CA MET A 99 -1.11 36.24 -3.23
C MET A 99 -2.56 36.01 -3.67
N THR A 100 -2.77 34.98 -4.48
CA THR A 100 -4.11 34.55 -4.87
C THR A 100 -4.85 33.96 -3.67
N ARG A 101 -6.11 34.36 -3.51
CA ARG A 101 -7.05 33.89 -2.51
C ARG A 101 -8.23 33.23 -3.21
N ILE A 102 -8.61 32.05 -2.77
CA ILE A 102 -9.62 31.20 -3.40
C ILE A 102 -10.81 31.05 -2.45
N CYS A 103 -12.03 31.16 -2.98
CA CYS A 103 -13.25 30.97 -2.20
C CYS A 103 -13.37 29.51 -1.71
N ARG A 104 -13.60 29.33 -0.41
CA ARG A 104 -13.73 28.02 0.23
C ARG A 104 -14.93 27.23 -0.29
N GLU A 105 -16.08 27.88 -0.45
CA GLU A 105 -17.30 27.23 -0.94
C GLU A 105 -17.11 26.60 -2.31
N ASP A 106 -16.37 27.27 -3.20
CA ASP A 106 -16.13 26.75 -4.54
C ASP A 106 -15.14 25.58 -4.52
N LEU A 107 -14.20 25.55 -3.56
CA LEU A 107 -13.35 24.38 -3.33
C LEU A 107 -14.20 23.21 -2.84
N GLU A 108 -15.09 23.44 -1.89
CA GLU A 108 -15.98 22.40 -1.35
C GLU A 108 -16.93 21.85 -2.42
N ARG A 109 -17.47 22.70 -3.30
CA ARG A 109 -18.31 22.29 -4.44
C ARG A 109 -17.54 21.53 -5.51
N ASN A 110 -16.34 21.98 -5.88
CA ASN A 110 -15.56 21.38 -6.96
C ASN A 110 -14.86 20.08 -6.54
N PHE A 111 -14.31 20.09 -5.33
CA PHE A 111 -13.61 18.94 -4.76
C PHE A 111 -14.50 18.07 -3.92
N ASN A 112 -15.83 18.29 -3.97
CA ASN A 112 -16.91 17.53 -3.34
C ASN A 112 -16.29 16.29 -2.71
N LEU A 113 -15.92 16.43 -1.43
CA LEU A 113 -15.57 15.32 -0.58
C LEU A 113 -16.86 14.51 -0.49
N ARG A 114 -17.26 13.84 -1.57
CA ARG A 114 -18.20 12.74 -1.47
C ARG A 114 -17.55 11.92 -0.37
N PRO A 115 -18.20 11.74 0.79
CA PRO A 115 -17.74 10.69 1.68
C PRO A 115 -17.57 9.50 0.75
N VAL A 116 -16.37 8.89 0.76
CA VAL A 116 -16.16 7.62 0.05
C VAL A 116 -17.44 6.85 0.30
N ASP A 117 -18.24 6.60 -0.74
CA ASP A 117 -19.56 6.02 -0.56
C ASP A 117 -19.36 4.88 0.43
N GLU A 118 -19.91 4.96 1.66
CA GLU A 118 -19.77 3.86 2.62
C GLU A 118 -20.39 2.59 2.00
N GLN A 119 -21.26 2.81 1.01
CA GLN A 119 -21.90 1.86 0.12
C GLN A 119 -21.02 1.33 -1.01
N LYS A 120 -19.90 1.98 -1.38
CA LYS A 120 -18.88 1.28 -2.16
C LYS A 120 -18.28 0.30 -1.15
N PRO A 121 -18.56 -1.01 -1.26
CA PRO A 121 -17.92 -1.95 -0.38
C PRO A 121 -16.43 -1.65 -0.51
N ARG A 122 -15.78 -1.30 0.61
CA ARG A 122 -14.34 -1.58 0.72
C ARG A 122 -14.25 -2.98 0.16
N THR A 123 -13.42 -3.21 -0.84
CA THR A 123 -13.10 -4.58 -1.25
C THR A 123 -12.47 -5.18 -0.01
N ARG A 124 -13.29 -5.61 0.95
CA ARG A 124 -12.94 -6.55 1.98
C ARG A 124 -12.47 -7.67 1.11
N ASN A 125 -11.15 -7.89 1.06
CA ASN A 125 -10.58 -9.01 0.35
C ASN A 125 -11.52 -10.17 0.65
N GLU A 126 -12.27 -10.60 -0.37
CA GLU A 126 -13.37 -11.54 -0.18
C GLU A 126 -12.77 -12.67 0.62
N ALA A 127 -13.43 -13.08 1.72
CA ALA A 127 -12.91 -14.14 2.55
C ALA A 127 -12.64 -15.32 1.60
N LYS A 128 -11.36 -15.55 1.29
CA LYS A 128 -10.98 -16.45 0.19
C LYS A 128 -11.59 -17.80 0.55
N LEU A 129 -12.61 -18.21 -0.20
CA LEU A 129 -13.18 -19.54 -0.05
C LEU A 129 -12.16 -20.49 -0.63
N TYR A 130 -11.42 -21.16 0.25
CA TYR A 130 -10.47 -22.18 -0.17
C TYR A 130 -11.24 -23.49 -0.36
N ASN A 131 -11.13 -24.07 -1.55
CA ASN A 131 -11.59 -25.44 -1.78
C ASN A 131 -10.53 -26.39 -1.19
N LEU A 132 -10.79 -26.92 0.01
CA LEU A 132 -9.91 -27.88 0.70
C LEU A 132 -10.19 -29.33 0.26
N ASP A 133 -10.54 -29.48 -1.02
CA ASP A 133 -10.66 -30.79 -1.65
C ASP A 133 -9.25 -31.31 -2.02
N PRO A 134 -9.01 -32.63 -1.93
CA PRO A 134 -7.69 -33.21 -2.14
C PRO A 134 -7.04 -32.83 -3.48
N GLU A 135 -7.83 -32.57 -4.52
CA GLU A 135 -7.35 -32.20 -5.86
C GLU A 135 -6.66 -30.82 -5.90
N TYR A 136 -7.09 -29.88 -5.05
CA TYR A 136 -6.62 -28.48 -5.04
C TYR A 136 -5.64 -28.18 -3.91
N CYS A 137 -5.19 -29.22 -3.19
CA CYS A 137 -4.26 -29.09 -2.08
C CYS A 137 -2.97 -29.89 -2.33
N TYR A 138 -1.87 -29.44 -1.75
CA TYR A 138 -0.64 -30.23 -1.62
C TYR A 138 -0.56 -30.84 -0.23
N THR A 139 0.00 -32.05 -0.15
CA THR A 139 0.48 -32.58 1.12
C THR A 139 1.76 -31.87 1.54
N ILE A 140 2.05 -31.80 2.85
CA ILE A 140 3.31 -31.20 3.33
C ILE A 140 4.54 -31.85 2.68
N GLY A 141 4.53 -33.17 2.46
CA GLY A 141 5.60 -33.89 1.77
C GLY A 141 5.77 -33.53 0.29
N GLU A 142 4.67 -33.24 -0.42
CA GLU A 142 4.74 -32.73 -1.79
C GLU A 142 5.34 -31.31 -1.83
N ILE A 143 5.03 -30.47 -0.85
CA ILE A 143 5.57 -29.11 -0.77
C ILE A 143 7.09 -29.15 -0.56
N THR A 144 7.57 -30.02 0.33
CA THR A 144 9.00 -30.16 0.59
C THR A 144 9.75 -30.68 -0.64
N ALA A 145 9.18 -31.66 -1.35
CA ALA A 145 9.76 -32.20 -2.58
C ALA A 145 9.79 -31.18 -3.73
N LYS A 146 8.71 -30.40 -3.92
CA LYS A 146 8.62 -29.42 -5.01
C LYS A 146 9.50 -28.20 -4.82
N PHE A 147 9.51 -27.63 -3.61
CA PHE A 147 10.16 -26.34 -3.34
C PHE A 147 11.52 -26.47 -2.64
N GLY A 148 11.96 -27.69 -2.30
CA GLY A 148 13.22 -27.93 -1.60
C GLY A 148 13.26 -27.37 -0.18
N VAL A 149 12.09 -27.26 0.45
CA VAL A 149 11.89 -26.66 1.78
C VAL A 149 11.79 -27.77 2.83
N THR A 150 12.24 -27.54 4.07
CA THR A 150 12.09 -28.54 5.15
C THR A 150 10.69 -28.47 5.77
N GLU A 151 10.14 -29.59 6.22
CA GLU A 151 8.78 -29.63 6.80
C GLU A 151 8.57 -28.60 7.91
N GLY A 152 9.54 -28.47 8.82
CA GLY A 152 9.50 -27.48 9.90
C GLY A 152 9.48 -26.03 9.41
N THR A 153 10.07 -25.73 8.25
CA THR A 153 9.96 -24.38 7.65
C THR A 153 8.65 -24.17 6.91
N VAL A 154 8.09 -25.21 6.27
CA VAL A 154 6.73 -25.17 5.69
C VAL A 154 5.69 -24.80 6.76
N TYR A 155 5.70 -25.46 7.92
CA TYR A 155 4.78 -25.11 9.02
C TYR A 155 4.97 -23.67 9.54
N LYS A 156 6.21 -23.18 9.60
CA LYS A 156 6.48 -21.78 9.98
C LYS A 156 5.90 -20.80 8.97
N HIS A 157 6.01 -21.09 7.67
CA HIS A 157 5.45 -20.25 6.62
C HIS A 157 3.92 -20.27 6.66
N ILE A 158 3.29 -21.45 6.78
CA ILE A 158 1.84 -21.58 6.91
C ILE A 158 1.30 -20.72 8.06
N ARG A 159 1.93 -20.78 9.24
CA ARG A 159 1.52 -19.97 10.40
C ARG A 159 1.73 -18.47 10.16
N LYS A 160 2.86 -18.07 9.54
CA LYS A 160 3.20 -16.67 9.28
C LYS A 160 2.27 -16.01 8.27
N PHE A 161 1.82 -16.75 7.27
CA PHE A 161 0.94 -16.27 6.20
C PHE A 161 -0.53 -16.64 6.44
N SER A 162 -0.86 -17.23 7.60
CA SER A 162 -2.21 -17.61 7.98
C SER A 162 -2.92 -18.48 6.91
N ILE A 163 -2.18 -19.42 6.31
CA ILE A 163 -2.71 -20.34 5.30
C ILE A 163 -3.54 -21.41 6.01
N PRO A 164 -4.78 -21.67 5.59
CA PRO A 164 -5.59 -22.72 6.19
C PRO A 164 -5.02 -24.10 5.85
N ILE A 165 -5.06 -24.99 6.83
CA ILE A 165 -4.66 -26.39 6.68
C ILE A 165 -5.79 -27.30 7.13
N ARG A 166 -5.89 -28.47 6.48
CA ARG A 166 -6.83 -29.52 6.89
C ARG A 166 -6.08 -30.83 7.01
N GLN A 167 -6.27 -31.50 8.14
CA GLN A 167 -5.80 -32.86 8.31
C GLN A 167 -6.86 -33.83 7.80
N ILE A 168 -6.47 -34.72 6.90
CA ILE A 168 -7.33 -35.80 6.40
C ILE A 168 -6.54 -37.09 6.60
N GLY A 169 -6.95 -37.88 7.60
CA GLY A 169 -6.19 -39.05 8.04
C GLY A 169 -4.79 -38.67 8.55
N ASN A 170 -3.76 -39.29 7.98
CA ASN A 170 -2.36 -39.13 8.39
C ASN A 170 -1.66 -37.95 7.70
N TYR A 171 -2.29 -37.33 6.70
CA TYR A 171 -1.68 -36.26 5.90
C TYR A 171 -2.33 -34.91 6.19
N VAL A 172 -1.50 -33.86 6.16
CA VAL A 172 -1.93 -32.47 6.29
C VAL A 172 -1.88 -31.82 4.91
N TYR A 173 -3.00 -31.20 4.53
CA TYR A 173 -3.23 -30.61 3.22
C TYR A 173 -3.25 -29.08 3.33
N ALA A 174 -2.58 -28.41 2.38
CA ALA A 174 -2.56 -26.96 2.23
C ALA A 174 -2.95 -26.54 0.79
N PRO A 175 -3.72 -25.46 0.59
CA PRO A 175 -4.15 -25.01 -0.74
C PRO A 175 -2.99 -24.72 -1.69
N LYS A 176 -3.04 -25.26 -2.92
CA LYS A 176 -1.98 -25.08 -3.93
C LYS A 176 -1.75 -23.62 -4.28
N SER A 177 -2.82 -22.85 -4.50
CA SER A 177 -2.77 -21.45 -4.94
C SER A 177 -1.96 -20.55 -4.00
N GLU A 178 -2.14 -20.72 -2.68
CA GLU A 178 -1.41 -19.92 -1.68
C GLU A 178 0.05 -20.36 -1.56
N ILE A 179 0.32 -21.66 -1.63
CA ILE A 179 1.67 -22.21 -1.57
C ILE A 179 2.49 -21.79 -2.79
N ASP A 180 1.90 -21.90 -3.99
CA ASP A 180 2.53 -21.48 -5.23
C ASP A 180 2.78 -19.97 -5.22
N GLN A 181 1.83 -19.16 -4.73
CA GLN A 181 2.03 -17.70 -4.58
C GLN A 181 3.12 -17.36 -3.56
N LEU A 182 3.28 -18.14 -2.50
CA LEU A 182 4.23 -17.89 -1.43
C LEU A 182 5.67 -18.19 -1.86
N TYR A 183 5.88 -19.24 -2.64
CA TYR A 183 7.19 -19.65 -3.15
C TYR A 183 7.49 -19.14 -4.58
N LYS A 184 6.62 -18.27 -5.13
CA LYS A 184 6.85 -17.55 -6.38
C LYS A 184 7.95 -16.49 -6.29
#